data_AF-A0A954F199-F1
#
_entry.id   AF-A0A954F199-F1
#
_cell.length_a   1.000
_cell.length_b   1.000
_cell.length_c   1.000
_cell.angle_alpha   90.00
_cell.angle_beta   90.00
_cell.angle_gamma   90.00
#
_symmetry.space_group_name_H-M   'P 1'
#
loop_
_entity.id
_entity.type
_entity.pdbx_description
1 polymer ?
#
loop_
_entity_poly.entity_id
_entity_poly.type
_entity_poly.pdbx_seq_one_letter_code
_entity_poly.pdbx_strand_id
1 'polypeptide(L)'
;LFGKDWRESAARGFGEVLDAIQDLAIRFTHCLVCSECNSADGKIKRKFQNEIDSKFSFTASEIGRVVRPQPHRDHDIDFSKAFEIWQSARDGFLTRLKIVDQLLNDLGNGRLMRERHGTMGARPMWTIMGSAELLSKAFRQEAKDSERIRLLSDLRSEFLARSTSRDSAALPRTVTSTNPTGPTDAEYAKYIDPVSTKRWGATPPDWRCPICARSKRQILRKSNKGKWSGGIREHREYLEETDADTIEKRLLLFPNFRNEHWVAGTKTTHICADCASVGGHVVQRDRSLGDPYLTLQDIQDCIIQSGPHRRHEIDIDLAGQRIAQNEAYWSASAALDAYNSLLSKFNHKMEWWSKDGIPRAEIVADLCEDLRVYNHIADTADQEALVGWILKQKQLLSDDE
;
A
#
# COMPACT_ATOMS: atom_id res chain seq x y z
N LEU A 1 7.66 24.28 -13.96
CA LEU A 1 6.98 24.46 -15.25
C LEU A 1 5.49 24.76 -15.06
N PHE A 2 4.73 23.92 -14.35
CA PHE A 2 3.27 24.12 -14.25
C PHE A 2 2.72 24.68 -12.93
N GLY A 3 3.55 24.84 -11.89
CA GLY A 3 3.11 25.28 -10.55
C GLY A 3 2.68 24.10 -9.67
N LYS A 4 2.22 24.39 -8.44
CA LYS A 4 1.76 23.35 -7.48
C LYS A 4 0.33 22.87 -7.80
N ASP A 5 -0.49 23.76 -8.35
CA ASP A 5 -1.92 23.53 -8.56
C ASP A 5 -2.25 23.21 -10.02
N TRP A 6 -1.24 22.81 -10.81
CA TRP A 6 -1.38 22.60 -12.24
C TRP A 6 -2.45 21.58 -12.62
N ARG A 7 -2.74 20.63 -11.73
CA ARG A 7 -3.80 19.63 -11.92
C ARG A 7 -5.20 20.25 -11.91
N GLU A 8 -5.37 21.37 -11.22
CA GLU A 8 -6.64 22.10 -11.13
C GLU A 8 -6.86 22.97 -12.38
N SER A 9 -5.78 23.48 -12.97
CA SER A 9 -5.81 24.30 -14.19
C SER A 9 -5.59 23.51 -15.49
N ALA A 10 -5.33 22.21 -15.41
CA ALA A 10 -5.02 21.39 -16.58
C ALA A 10 -6.27 21.17 -17.45
N ALA A 11 -6.13 21.37 -18.76
CA ALA A 11 -7.18 21.04 -19.71
C ALA A 11 -7.49 19.53 -19.68
N ARG A 12 -8.74 19.17 -20.01
CA ARG A 12 -9.17 17.77 -20.08
C ARG A 12 -8.30 16.99 -21.08
N GLY A 13 -7.72 15.87 -20.64
CA GLY A 13 -6.82 15.04 -21.46
C GLY A 13 -5.34 15.43 -21.38
N PHE A 14 -4.97 16.44 -20.59
CA PHE A 14 -3.58 16.82 -20.34
C PHE A 14 -2.74 15.65 -19.83
N GLY A 15 -3.29 14.83 -18.93
CA GLY A 15 -2.61 13.63 -18.41
C GLY A 15 -2.25 12.62 -19.49
N GLU A 16 -3.16 12.32 -20.41
CA GLU A 16 -2.91 11.36 -21.50
C GLU A 16 -1.78 11.82 -22.43
N VAL A 17 -1.72 13.12 -22.73
CA VAL A 17 -0.62 13.68 -23.54
C VAL A 17 0.69 13.68 -22.75
N LEU A 18 0.63 13.97 -21.45
CA LEU A 18 1.79 13.89 -20.58
C LEU A 18 2.37 12.47 -20.52
N ASP A 19 1.51 11.46 -20.41
CA ASP A 19 1.91 10.05 -20.43
C ASP A 19 2.57 9.67 -21.76
N ALA A 20 2.01 10.11 -22.90
CA ALA A 20 2.62 9.89 -24.21
C ALA A 20 3.99 10.58 -24.36
N ILE A 21 4.16 11.79 -23.80
CA ILE A 21 5.46 12.48 -23.77
C ILE A 21 6.46 11.69 -22.93
N GLN A 22 6.02 11.16 -21.78
CA GLN A 22 6.86 10.31 -20.93
C GLN A 22 7.30 9.06 -21.68
N ASP A 23 6.39 8.34 -22.34
CA ASP A 23 6.70 7.12 -23.08
C ASP A 23 7.64 7.36 -24.27
N LEU A 24 7.49 8.51 -24.95
CA LEU A 24 8.40 8.89 -26.04
C LEU A 24 9.83 9.18 -25.55
N ALA A 25 9.95 9.75 -24.34
CA ALA A 25 11.22 10.22 -23.81
C ALA A 25 11.91 9.24 -22.86
N ILE A 26 11.20 8.22 -22.34
CA ILE A 26 11.77 7.28 -21.40
C ILE A 26 12.89 6.49 -22.06
N ARG A 27 14.00 6.35 -21.34
CA ARG A 27 15.20 5.68 -21.88
C ARG A 27 15.08 4.15 -21.84
N PHE A 28 14.37 3.63 -20.85
CA PHE A 28 14.18 2.20 -20.63
C PHE A 28 12.94 1.98 -19.76
N THR A 29 12.27 0.86 -19.97
CA THR A 29 11.14 0.44 -19.14
C THR A 29 11.62 -0.03 -17.77
N HIS A 30 10.70 -0.05 -16.80
CA HIS A 30 10.99 -0.57 -15.46
C HIS A 30 11.55 -2.00 -15.53
N CYS A 31 12.66 -2.25 -14.82
CA CYS A 31 13.33 -3.53 -14.76
C CYS A 31 13.72 -3.85 -13.32
N LEU A 32 13.58 -5.12 -12.92
CA LEU A 32 13.96 -5.58 -11.59
C LEU A 32 15.47 -5.82 -11.52
N VAL A 33 16.12 -5.16 -10.58
CA VAL A 33 17.55 -5.32 -10.27
C VAL A 33 17.73 -5.51 -8.76
N CYS A 34 18.83 -6.13 -8.33
CA CYS A 34 19.15 -6.24 -6.90
C CYS A 34 19.51 -4.87 -6.31
N SER A 35 19.45 -4.74 -4.98
CA SER A 35 19.81 -3.52 -4.24
C SER A 35 21.22 -3.02 -4.56
N GLU A 36 22.19 -3.91 -4.74
CA GLU A 36 23.57 -3.56 -5.05
C GLU A 36 23.72 -2.97 -6.46
N CYS A 37 23.10 -3.58 -7.47
CA CYS A 37 23.01 -3.04 -8.83
C CYS A 37 22.27 -1.69 -8.85
N ASN A 38 21.18 -1.56 -8.09
CA ASN A 38 20.46 -0.29 -7.95
C ASN A 38 21.34 0.80 -7.30
N SER A 39 22.18 0.42 -6.32
CA SER A 39 23.11 1.35 -5.67
C SER A 39 24.24 1.81 -6.58
N ALA A 40 24.61 1.01 -7.59
CA ALA A 40 25.74 1.29 -8.48
C ALA A 40 25.53 2.59 -9.27
N ASP A 41 24.34 2.83 -9.80
CA ASP A 41 23.97 4.07 -10.50
C ASP A 41 24.23 5.31 -9.62
N GLY A 42 23.77 5.27 -8.36
CA GLY A 42 24.01 6.35 -7.39
C GLY A 42 25.47 6.53 -7.00
N LYS A 43 26.23 5.42 -6.86
CA LYS A 43 27.69 5.46 -6.58
C LYS A 43 28.45 6.08 -7.75
N ILE A 44 28.09 5.76 -8.99
CA ILE A 44 28.70 6.33 -10.22
C ILE A 44 28.42 7.83 -10.31
N LYS A 45 27.16 8.25 -10.19
CA LYS A 45 26.77 9.67 -10.24
C LYS A 45 27.45 10.50 -9.17
N ARG A 46 27.63 9.95 -7.97
CA ARG A 46 28.34 10.64 -6.88
C ARG A 46 29.81 10.87 -7.21
N LYS A 47 30.46 9.90 -7.88
CA LYS A 47 31.87 10.03 -8.29
C LYS A 47 32.04 11.05 -9.40
N PHE A 48 31.13 11.06 -10.38
CA PHE A 48 31.17 11.94 -11.56
C PHE A 48 30.08 13.02 -11.50
N GLN A 49 29.88 13.61 -10.33
CA GLN A 49 28.77 14.54 -10.08
C GLN A 49 28.84 15.83 -10.92
N ASN A 50 30.02 16.16 -11.45
CA ASN A 50 30.22 17.35 -12.28
C ASN A 50 30.09 17.03 -13.79
N GLU A 51 30.11 15.75 -14.16
CA GLU A 51 30.17 15.30 -15.54
C GLU A 51 28.90 14.57 -15.99
N ILE A 52 28.24 13.87 -15.06
CA ILE A 52 27.00 13.13 -15.30
C ILE A 52 25.83 13.91 -14.71
N ASP A 53 24.83 14.19 -15.55
CA ASP A 53 23.61 14.85 -15.10
C ASP A 53 22.85 13.98 -14.09
N SER A 54 22.40 14.59 -12.99
CA SER A 54 21.60 13.94 -11.94
C SER A 54 20.36 13.19 -12.45
N LYS A 55 19.79 13.61 -13.59
CA LYS A 55 18.59 13.04 -14.23
C LYS A 55 18.89 11.89 -15.20
N PHE A 56 20.15 11.67 -15.58
CA PHE A 56 20.54 10.50 -16.37
C PHE A 56 20.42 9.25 -15.51
N SER A 57 20.15 8.06 -16.06
CA SER A 57 20.27 6.79 -15.32
C SER A 57 20.75 5.68 -16.26
N PHE A 58 21.58 4.77 -15.75
CA PHE A 58 22.07 3.62 -16.50
C PHE A 58 20.97 2.54 -16.66
N THR A 59 20.92 1.85 -17.80
CA THR A 59 20.02 0.71 -17.98
C THR A 59 20.50 -0.50 -17.17
N ALA A 60 19.65 -1.48 -16.91
CA ALA A 60 20.07 -2.72 -16.24
C ALA A 60 21.20 -3.44 -16.99
N SER A 61 21.16 -3.45 -18.33
CA SER A 61 22.20 -4.04 -19.16
C SER A 61 23.52 -3.28 -19.10
N GLU A 62 23.48 -1.96 -18.93
CA GLU A 62 24.68 -1.14 -18.71
C GLU A 62 25.26 -1.32 -17.32
N ILE A 63 24.41 -1.36 -16.29
CA ILE A 63 24.82 -1.67 -14.92
C ILE A 63 25.53 -3.02 -14.90
N GLY A 64 24.99 -4.04 -15.57
CA GLY A 64 25.61 -5.36 -15.69
C GLY A 64 27.00 -5.38 -16.34
N ARG A 65 27.37 -4.35 -17.11
CA ARG A 65 28.70 -4.21 -17.73
C ARG A 65 29.71 -3.49 -16.84
N VAL A 66 29.25 -2.71 -15.86
CA VAL A 66 30.11 -1.91 -14.98
C VAL A 66 30.29 -2.54 -13.61
N VAL A 67 29.34 -3.34 -13.14
CA VAL A 67 29.45 -4.04 -11.86
C VAL A 67 30.23 -5.34 -12.02
N ARG A 68 31.14 -5.61 -11.08
CA ARG A 68 31.78 -6.92 -10.93
C ARG A 68 31.20 -7.56 -9.67
N PRO A 69 30.39 -8.61 -9.82
CA PRO A 69 29.72 -9.22 -8.67
C PRO A 69 30.74 -9.84 -7.74
N GLN A 70 30.48 -9.70 -6.44
CA GLN A 70 31.37 -10.19 -5.40
C GLN A 70 30.55 -11.00 -4.38
N PRO A 71 30.99 -12.22 -4.00
CA PRO A 71 30.31 -12.98 -2.96
C PRO A 71 30.33 -12.24 -1.62
N HIS A 72 29.15 -12.13 -0.98
CA HIS A 72 28.97 -11.59 0.38
C HIS A 72 29.48 -10.16 0.63
N ARG A 73 29.66 -9.34 -0.42
CA ARG A 73 30.06 -7.93 -0.32
C ARG A 73 29.45 -7.11 -1.47
N ASP A 74 29.44 -5.79 -1.30
CA ASP A 74 29.04 -4.85 -2.35
C ASP A 74 29.79 -5.15 -3.66
N HIS A 75 29.13 -4.93 -4.80
CA HIS A 75 29.76 -5.08 -6.11
C HIS A 75 30.89 -4.05 -6.29
N ASP A 76 31.99 -4.48 -6.88
CA ASP A 76 33.01 -3.54 -7.36
C ASP A 76 32.47 -2.83 -8.61
N ILE A 77 32.77 -1.55 -8.75
CA ILE A 77 32.30 -0.73 -9.87
C ILE A 77 33.48 -0.33 -10.75
N ASP A 78 33.42 -0.68 -12.02
CA ASP A 78 34.29 -0.17 -13.06
C ASP A 78 33.85 1.24 -13.47
N PHE A 79 34.38 2.23 -12.74
CA PHE A 79 34.06 3.63 -12.99
C PHE A 79 34.52 4.13 -14.36
N SER A 80 35.62 3.60 -14.89
CA SER A 80 36.11 3.97 -16.22
C SER A 80 35.10 3.51 -17.28
N LYS A 81 34.63 2.27 -17.18
CA LYS A 81 33.62 1.74 -18.08
C LYS A 81 32.28 2.48 -17.95
N ALA A 82 31.89 2.85 -16.74
CA ALA A 82 30.69 3.64 -16.51
C ALA A 82 30.76 5.00 -17.21
N PHE A 83 31.93 5.66 -17.17
CA PHE A 83 32.13 6.94 -17.84
C PHE A 83 32.13 6.81 -19.37
N GLU A 84 32.71 5.75 -19.94
CA GLU A 84 32.61 5.46 -21.37
C GLU A 84 31.15 5.30 -21.83
N ILE A 85 30.36 4.54 -21.06
CA ILE A 85 28.94 4.34 -21.34
C ILE A 85 28.20 5.68 -21.29
N TRP A 86 28.43 6.50 -20.26
CA TRP A 86 27.86 7.84 -20.17
C TRP A 86 28.19 8.67 -21.41
N GLN A 87 29.46 8.75 -21.80
CA GLN A 87 29.88 9.54 -22.96
C GLN A 87 29.18 9.08 -24.24
N SER A 88 29.02 7.77 -24.43
CA SER A 88 28.28 7.23 -25.57
C SER A 88 26.77 7.55 -25.54
N ALA A 89 26.19 7.66 -24.35
CA ALA A 89 24.76 7.90 -24.16
C ALA A 89 24.40 9.39 -24.05
N ARG A 90 25.40 10.27 -23.87
CA ARG A 90 25.25 11.69 -23.54
C ARG A 90 24.43 12.44 -24.59
N ASP A 91 24.75 12.28 -25.87
CA ASP A 91 24.07 13.01 -26.94
C ASP A 91 22.60 12.60 -27.05
N GLY A 92 22.33 11.30 -26.93
CA GLY A 92 20.96 10.79 -26.88
C GLY A 92 20.19 11.30 -25.67
N PHE A 93 20.84 11.39 -24.50
CA PHE A 93 20.24 11.94 -23.28
C PHE A 93 19.90 13.42 -23.43
N LEU A 94 20.85 14.23 -23.91
CA LEU A 94 20.64 15.66 -24.14
C LEU A 94 19.53 15.90 -25.19
N THR A 95 19.45 15.06 -26.21
CA THR A 95 18.39 15.13 -27.23
C THR A 95 17.03 14.83 -26.60
N ARG A 96 16.91 13.79 -25.78
CA ARG A 96 15.67 13.49 -25.05
C ARG A 96 15.25 14.64 -24.13
N LEU A 97 16.19 15.26 -23.41
CA LEU A 97 15.89 16.43 -22.58
C LEU A 97 15.32 17.59 -23.40
N LYS A 98 15.93 17.92 -24.54
CA LYS A 98 15.43 18.97 -25.44
C LYS A 98 14.01 18.67 -25.93
N ILE A 99 13.75 17.43 -26.32
CA ILE A 99 12.41 16.99 -26.77
C ILE A 99 11.40 17.12 -25.63
N VAL A 100 11.73 16.65 -24.43
CA VAL A 100 10.86 16.75 -23.25
C VAL A 100 10.55 18.20 -22.93
N ASP A 101 11.57 19.06 -22.86
CA ASP A 101 11.38 20.48 -22.56
C ASP A 101 10.50 21.15 -23.60
N GLN A 102 10.71 20.87 -24.89
CA GLN A 102 9.88 21.41 -25.97
C GLN A 102 8.42 20.93 -25.85
N LEU A 103 8.20 19.62 -25.70
CA LEU A 103 6.86 19.05 -25.63
C LEU A 103 6.11 19.46 -24.37
N LEU A 104 6.78 19.58 -23.22
CA LEU A 104 6.16 20.08 -21.99
C LEU A 104 5.79 21.56 -22.10
N ASN A 105 6.61 22.37 -22.77
CA ASN A 105 6.27 23.77 -23.06
C ASN A 105 5.07 23.86 -24.02
N ASP A 106 5.05 23.05 -25.08
CA ASP A 106 3.94 23.03 -26.04
C ASP A 106 2.65 22.52 -25.38
N LEU A 107 2.75 21.53 -24.49
CA LEU A 107 1.65 21.02 -23.68
C LEU A 107 1.08 22.11 -22.76
N GLY A 108 1.96 22.81 -22.02
CA GLY A 108 1.57 23.90 -21.12
C GLY A 108 0.91 25.08 -21.85
N ASN A 109 1.29 25.32 -23.09
CA ASN A 109 0.68 26.34 -23.96
C ASN A 109 -0.56 25.83 -24.73
N GLY A 110 -1.00 24.60 -24.48
CA GLY A 110 -2.18 24.01 -25.12
C GLY A 110 -1.98 23.60 -26.59
N ARG A 111 -0.76 23.71 -27.14
CA ARG A 111 -0.46 23.41 -28.56
C ARG A 111 -0.57 21.93 -28.92
N LEU A 112 -0.52 21.05 -27.92
CA LEU A 112 -0.66 19.60 -28.08
C LEU A 112 -2.06 19.08 -27.74
N MET A 113 -3.01 19.98 -27.43
CA MET A 113 -4.38 19.58 -27.12
C MET A 113 -5.09 19.12 -28.39
N ARG A 114 -5.88 18.05 -28.26
CA ARG A 114 -6.71 17.52 -29.35
C ARG A 114 -8.16 17.89 -29.11
N GLU A 115 -8.83 18.37 -30.15
CA GLU A 115 -10.28 18.52 -30.14
C GLU A 115 -10.94 17.15 -30.07
N ARG A 116 -11.84 16.95 -29.09
CA ARG A 116 -12.52 15.66 -28.84
C ARG A 116 -13.96 15.62 -29.38
N HIS A 117 -14.31 16.48 -30.33
CA HIS A 117 -15.62 16.39 -31.00
C HIS A 117 -15.64 15.17 -31.92
N GLY A 118 -16.45 14.17 -31.56
CA GLY A 118 -16.66 12.93 -32.31
C GLY A 118 -16.41 11.67 -31.48
N THR A 119 -17.07 10.58 -31.85
CA THR A 119 -16.80 9.24 -31.30
C THR A 119 -15.37 8.88 -31.68
N MET A 120 -14.45 8.82 -30.72
CA MET A 120 -13.18 8.13 -30.99
C MET A 120 -13.56 6.74 -31.48
N GLY A 121 -13.30 6.44 -32.77
CA GLY A 121 -13.57 5.12 -33.33
C GLY A 121 -13.01 4.11 -32.36
N ALA A 122 -13.88 3.26 -31.80
CA ALA A 122 -13.57 2.38 -30.69
C ALA A 122 -12.35 1.55 -31.07
N ARG A 123 -11.16 2.01 -30.68
CA ARG A 123 -9.94 1.24 -30.83
C ARG A 123 -10.16 0.04 -29.93
N PRO A 124 -10.17 -1.18 -30.48
CA PRO A 124 -10.44 -2.35 -29.67
C PRO A 124 -9.46 -2.40 -28.50
N MET A 125 -9.92 -2.76 -27.29
CA MET A 125 -9.09 -2.71 -26.06
C MET A 125 -7.71 -3.38 -26.23
N TRP A 126 -7.59 -4.42 -27.06
CA TRP A 126 -6.34 -5.12 -27.35
C TRP A 126 -5.32 -4.36 -28.21
N THR A 127 -5.73 -3.27 -28.87
CA THR A 127 -4.81 -2.36 -29.58
C THR A 127 -4.29 -1.23 -28.69
N ILE A 128 -4.92 -1.01 -27.54
CA ILE A 128 -4.53 0.01 -26.54
C ILE A 128 -3.72 -0.66 -25.42
N MET A 129 -4.13 -1.86 -25.01
CA MET A 129 -3.47 -2.63 -23.94
C MET A 129 -2.63 -3.75 -24.55
N GLY A 130 -1.39 -3.90 -24.08
CA GLY A 130 -0.56 -5.04 -24.43
C GLY A 130 -1.18 -6.36 -23.97
N SER A 131 -0.83 -7.48 -24.62
CA SER A 131 -1.34 -8.82 -24.24
C SER A 131 -1.11 -9.16 -22.77
N ALA A 132 0.03 -8.74 -22.21
CA ALA A 132 0.34 -8.91 -20.79
C ALA A 132 -0.59 -8.10 -19.87
N GLU A 133 -1.01 -6.90 -20.27
CA GLU A 133 -1.91 -6.04 -19.49
C GLU A 133 -3.33 -6.57 -19.53
N LEU A 134 -3.79 -7.06 -20.69
CA LEU A 134 -5.07 -7.75 -20.83
C LEU A 134 -5.14 -8.99 -19.95
N LEU A 135 -4.11 -9.85 -19.98
CA LEU A 135 -4.03 -11.02 -19.12
C LEU A 135 -4.00 -10.63 -17.64
N SER A 136 -3.19 -9.64 -17.26
CA SER A 136 -3.12 -9.12 -15.89
C SER A 136 -4.48 -8.62 -15.40
N LYS A 137 -5.22 -7.88 -16.26
CA LYS A 137 -6.57 -7.41 -15.96
C LYS A 137 -7.55 -8.58 -15.80
N ALA A 138 -7.52 -9.55 -16.70
CA ALA A 138 -8.37 -10.74 -16.62
C ALA A 138 -8.10 -11.55 -15.34
N PHE A 139 -6.82 -11.78 -14.99
CA PHE A 139 -6.45 -12.45 -13.74
C PHE A 139 -6.93 -11.71 -12.50
N ARG A 140 -6.78 -10.38 -12.47
CA ARG A 140 -7.29 -9.56 -11.35
C ARG A 140 -8.80 -9.60 -11.26
N GLN A 141 -9.49 -9.60 -12.38
CA GLN A 141 -10.96 -9.66 -12.43
C GLN A 141 -11.46 -11.01 -11.92
N GLU A 142 -10.85 -12.11 -12.36
CA GLU A 142 -11.18 -13.46 -11.90
C GLU A 142 -10.90 -13.66 -10.40
N ALA A 143 -9.79 -13.09 -9.91
CA ALA A 143 -9.38 -13.27 -8.52
C ALA A 143 -10.09 -12.34 -7.53
N LYS A 144 -10.74 -11.27 -7.99
CA LYS A 144 -11.22 -10.13 -7.18
C LYS A 144 -12.06 -10.55 -5.98
N ASP A 145 -12.99 -11.48 -6.19
CA ASP A 145 -13.95 -11.91 -5.19
C ASP A 145 -13.54 -13.26 -4.56
N SER A 146 -12.24 -13.44 -4.35
CA SER A 146 -11.64 -14.64 -3.73
C SER A 146 -10.37 -14.29 -2.96
N GLU A 147 -9.90 -15.21 -2.12
CA GLU A 147 -8.61 -15.07 -1.42
C GLU A 147 -7.40 -14.93 -2.35
N ARG A 148 -7.52 -15.38 -3.62
CA ARG A 148 -6.43 -15.35 -4.61
C ARG A 148 -6.02 -13.94 -4.98
N ILE A 149 -6.89 -12.94 -4.73
CA ILE A 149 -6.53 -11.54 -4.97
C ILE A 149 -5.26 -11.15 -4.20
N ARG A 150 -5.08 -11.71 -2.99
CA ARG A 150 -3.90 -11.52 -2.15
C ARG A 150 -2.62 -11.89 -2.86
N LEU A 151 -2.60 -13.07 -3.46
CA LEU A 151 -1.43 -13.58 -4.16
C LEU A 151 -1.02 -12.61 -5.28
N LEU A 152 -1.98 -12.01 -5.99
CA LEU A 152 -1.71 -11.05 -7.05
C LEU A 152 -1.27 -9.66 -6.54
N SER A 153 -1.71 -9.24 -5.36
CA SER A 153 -1.31 -7.96 -4.75
C SER A 153 0.03 -8.05 -4.00
N ASP A 154 0.32 -9.17 -3.34
CA ASP A 154 1.45 -9.30 -2.42
C ASP A 154 2.75 -9.67 -3.15
N LEU A 155 2.69 -10.41 -4.26
CA LEU A 155 3.88 -10.86 -5.00
C LEU A 155 4.86 -9.71 -5.34
N ARG A 156 4.34 -8.55 -5.76
CA ARG A 156 5.20 -7.40 -6.07
C ARG A 156 5.80 -6.78 -4.81
N SER A 157 4.99 -6.59 -3.77
CA SER A 157 5.40 -5.98 -2.51
C SER A 157 6.43 -6.86 -1.79
N GLU A 158 6.21 -8.17 -1.76
CA GLU A 158 7.15 -9.14 -1.21
C GLU A 158 8.45 -9.22 -2.02
N PHE A 159 8.37 -9.24 -3.35
CA PHE A 159 9.57 -9.22 -4.20
C PHE A 159 10.40 -7.96 -3.96
N LEU A 160 9.78 -6.78 -3.90
CA LEU A 160 10.47 -5.51 -3.64
C LEU A 160 11.05 -5.47 -2.22
N ALA A 161 10.30 -5.97 -1.22
CA ALA A 161 10.77 -6.07 0.15
C ALA A 161 12.02 -6.96 0.24
N ARG A 162 12.02 -8.14 -0.41
CA ARG A 162 13.18 -9.06 -0.47
C ARG A 162 14.37 -8.51 -1.25
N SER A 163 14.12 -7.73 -2.32
CA SER A 163 15.19 -7.14 -3.13
C SER A 163 15.92 -5.99 -2.42
N THR A 164 15.21 -5.29 -1.53
CA THR A 164 15.72 -4.13 -0.78
C THR A 164 16.16 -4.46 0.65
N SER A 165 15.79 -5.63 1.17
CA SER A 165 16.22 -6.09 2.48
C SER A 165 17.68 -6.54 2.43
N ARG A 166 18.47 -6.06 3.39
CA ARG A 166 19.82 -6.58 3.64
C ARG A 166 19.68 -7.86 4.47
N ASP A 167 18.98 -8.87 3.96
CA ASP A 167 18.71 -10.12 4.70
C ASP A 167 20.01 -10.85 5.11
N SER A 168 21.10 -10.58 4.38
CA SER A 168 22.45 -11.08 4.67
C SER A 168 23.25 -10.22 5.66
N ALA A 169 22.81 -8.99 5.96
CA ALA A 169 23.49 -8.15 6.95
C ALA A 169 23.04 -8.61 8.33
N ALA A 170 23.86 -9.48 8.94
CA ALA A 170 23.72 -10.01 10.29
C ALA A 170 22.87 -9.09 11.18
N LEU A 171 21.68 -9.55 11.54
CA LEU A 171 20.78 -8.85 12.46
C LEU A 171 21.64 -8.36 13.64
N PRO A 172 21.76 -7.03 13.84
CA PRO A 172 22.68 -6.51 14.83
C PRO A 172 22.32 -7.12 16.19
N ARG A 173 23.30 -7.78 16.80
CA ARG A 173 23.19 -8.42 18.11
C ARG A 173 22.56 -7.41 19.08
N THR A 174 21.48 -7.81 19.75
CA THR A 174 20.75 -6.95 20.69
C THR A 174 21.72 -6.49 21.77
N VAL A 175 22.22 -5.26 21.67
CA VAL A 175 23.03 -4.66 22.73
C VAL A 175 22.06 -4.30 23.84
N THR A 176 22.13 -5.04 24.95
CA THR A 176 21.43 -4.70 26.19
C THR A 176 21.95 -3.36 26.68
N SER A 177 21.17 -2.31 26.47
CA SER A 177 21.48 -0.98 27.03
C SER A 177 21.40 -1.03 28.56
N THR A 178 22.38 -0.38 29.17
CA THR A 178 22.45 0.03 30.57
C THR A 178 21.20 0.80 31.01
N ASN A 179 20.96 0.78 32.33
CA ASN A 179 19.78 1.30 33.04
C ASN A 179 18.98 2.39 32.29
N PRO A 180 17.71 2.12 31.94
CA PRO A 180 16.88 3.05 31.20
C PRO A 180 16.66 4.34 31.99
N THR A 181 17.21 5.45 31.52
CA THR A 181 16.98 6.78 32.09
C THR A 181 15.74 7.39 31.45
N GLY A 182 14.79 7.84 32.27
CA GLY A 182 13.61 8.56 31.80
C GLY A 182 13.92 10.01 31.40
N PRO A 183 13.05 10.66 30.60
CA PRO A 183 13.19 12.06 30.27
C PRO A 183 12.93 12.94 31.49
N THR A 184 13.68 14.04 31.62
CA THR A 184 13.35 15.13 32.55
C THR A 184 12.02 15.80 32.18
N ASP A 185 11.42 16.57 33.09
CA ASP A 185 10.15 17.25 32.82
C ASP A 185 10.25 18.24 31.65
N ALA A 186 11.38 18.97 31.56
CA ALA A 186 11.66 19.88 30.46
C ALA A 186 11.86 19.16 29.12
N GLU A 187 12.50 17.98 29.12
CA GLU A 187 12.62 17.15 27.91
C GLU A 187 11.28 16.57 27.49
N TYR A 188 10.46 16.12 28.44
CA TYR A 188 9.13 15.57 28.18
C TYR A 188 8.19 16.63 27.59
N ALA A 189 8.17 17.83 28.17
CA ALA A 189 7.34 18.93 27.70
C ALA A 189 7.69 19.38 26.26
N LYS A 190 8.95 19.24 25.85
CA LYS A 190 9.41 19.57 24.49
C LYS A 190 9.21 18.43 23.49
N TYR A 191 8.91 17.22 23.95
CA TYR A 191 8.86 16.06 23.09
C TYR A 191 7.56 15.99 22.29
N ILE A 192 7.71 15.84 20.98
CA ILE A 192 6.64 15.55 20.03
C ILE A 192 7.06 14.33 19.24
N ASP A 193 6.17 13.33 19.13
CA ASP A 193 6.43 12.17 18.29
C ASP A 193 6.51 12.59 16.82
N PRO A 194 7.65 12.37 16.13
CA PRO A 194 7.80 12.76 14.73
C PRO A 194 6.91 11.95 13.77
N VAL A 195 6.41 10.78 14.17
CA VAL A 195 5.60 9.91 13.32
C VAL A 195 4.11 10.19 13.49
N SER A 196 3.64 10.44 14.71
CA SER A 196 2.22 10.69 14.99
C SER A 196 1.96 11.98 15.77
N THR A 197 2.57 13.10 15.31
CA THR A 197 2.46 14.43 15.92
C THR A 197 1.05 14.80 16.38
N LYS A 198 0.05 14.67 15.49
CA LYS A 198 -1.34 15.01 15.79
C LYS A 198 -1.91 14.14 16.92
N ARG A 199 -1.71 12.83 16.84
CA ARG A 199 -2.21 11.85 17.82
C ARG A 199 -1.53 12.01 19.18
N TRP A 200 -0.22 12.23 19.17
CA TRP A 200 0.54 12.54 20.37
C TRP A 200 -0.02 13.79 21.07
N GLY A 201 -0.31 14.86 20.33
CA GLY A 201 -0.91 16.07 20.87
C GLY A 201 -2.33 15.88 21.40
N ALA A 202 -3.16 15.15 20.66
CA ALA A 202 -4.57 14.91 21.02
C ALA A 202 -4.76 13.94 22.21
N THR A 203 -3.80 13.05 22.45
CA THR A 203 -3.95 12.05 23.51
C THR A 203 -3.71 12.66 24.90
N PRO A 204 -4.60 12.43 25.88
CA PRO A 204 -4.46 12.96 27.25
C PRO A 204 -3.12 12.61 27.93
N PRO A 205 -2.62 13.45 28.86
CA PRO A 205 -1.38 13.19 29.59
C PRO A 205 -1.40 11.93 30.47
N ASP A 206 -2.58 11.58 31.00
CA ASP A 206 -2.84 10.43 31.87
C ASP A 206 -3.08 9.13 31.10
N TRP A 207 -3.07 9.18 29.75
CA TRP A 207 -3.22 8.01 28.91
C TRP A 207 -2.20 6.92 29.25
N ARG A 208 -2.71 5.69 29.28
CA ARG A 208 -1.95 4.46 29.45
C ARG A 208 -2.24 3.54 28.28
N CYS A 209 -1.19 2.84 27.83
CA CYS A 209 -1.34 1.81 26.81
C CYS A 209 -2.30 0.71 27.32
N PRO A 210 -3.37 0.35 26.59
CA PRO A 210 -4.30 -0.69 27.02
C PRO A 210 -3.67 -2.09 27.08
N ILE A 211 -2.55 -2.30 26.40
CA ILE A 211 -1.84 -3.59 26.38
C ILE A 211 -0.82 -3.68 27.54
N CYS A 212 0.13 -2.74 27.60
CA CYS A 212 1.26 -2.82 28.53
C CYS A 212 1.16 -1.86 29.74
N ALA A 213 0.05 -1.15 29.89
CA ALA A 213 -0.25 -0.20 30.98
C ALA A 213 0.75 0.96 31.19
N ARG A 214 1.78 1.08 30.34
CA ARG A 214 2.76 2.17 30.40
C ARG A 214 2.11 3.50 30.06
N SER A 215 2.43 4.51 30.86
CA SER A 215 2.01 5.89 30.63
C SER A 215 2.74 6.52 29.43
N LYS A 216 2.19 7.62 28.93
CA LYS A 216 2.77 8.44 27.86
C LYS A 216 4.24 8.84 28.10
N ARG A 217 4.65 9.09 29.35
CA ARG A 217 6.06 9.37 29.70
C ARG A 217 6.92 8.12 29.68
N GLN A 218 6.41 7.00 30.20
CA GLN A 218 7.14 5.73 30.34
C GLN A 218 7.45 5.05 29.01
N ILE A 219 6.76 5.41 27.91
CA ILE A 219 7.03 4.85 26.58
C ILE A 219 8.17 5.56 25.83
N LEU A 220 8.68 6.67 26.38
CA LEU A 220 9.81 7.40 25.78
C LEU A 220 11.14 6.73 26.13
N ARG A 221 11.98 6.52 25.14
CA ARG A 221 13.33 5.96 25.28
C ARG A 221 14.35 6.79 24.51
N LYS A 222 15.57 6.86 25.04
CA LYS A 222 16.69 7.53 24.38
C LYS A 222 17.41 6.53 23.49
N SER A 223 17.65 6.90 22.23
CA SER A 223 18.48 6.12 21.32
C SER A 223 19.97 6.29 21.64
N ASN A 224 20.82 5.41 21.12
CA ASN A 224 22.28 5.51 21.24
C ASN A 224 22.84 6.83 20.69
N LYS A 225 22.08 7.54 19.84
CA LYS A 225 22.43 8.87 19.30
C LYS A 225 21.90 10.03 20.16
N GLY A 226 21.43 9.75 21.39
CA GLY A 226 20.90 10.74 22.32
C GLY A 226 19.50 11.28 21.99
N LYS A 227 18.86 10.81 20.91
CA LYS A 227 17.52 11.27 20.49
C LYS A 227 16.42 10.49 21.17
N TRP A 228 15.39 11.19 21.66
CA TRP A 228 14.18 10.59 22.21
C TRP A 228 13.32 9.96 21.10
N SER A 229 12.76 8.79 21.41
CA SER A 229 11.86 8.04 20.54
C SER A 229 10.76 7.39 21.37
N GLY A 230 9.60 7.19 20.77
CA GLY A 230 8.39 6.72 21.41
C GLY A 230 7.20 7.26 20.63
N GLY A 231 5.99 6.90 21.02
CA GLY A 231 4.82 7.35 20.29
C GLY A 231 3.58 6.53 20.53
N ILE A 232 2.47 7.03 19.99
CA ILE A 232 1.16 6.39 20.05
C ILE A 232 0.76 6.02 18.61
N ARG A 233 0.37 4.77 18.40
CA ARG A 233 0.00 4.20 17.12
C ARG A 233 -1.45 3.76 17.17
N GLU A 234 -2.09 3.77 16.02
CA GLU A 234 -3.37 3.12 15.85
C GLU A 234 -3.14 1.64 15.61
N HIS A 235 -3.95 0.84 16.28
CA HIS A 235 -4.04 -0.59 16.07
C HIS A 235 -5.50 -0.91 15.76
N ARG A 236 -5.72 -1.68 14.70
CA ARG A 236 -7.06 -2.04 14.22
C ARG A 236 -7.32 -3.47 14.63
N GLU A 237 -8.43 -3.70 15.31
CA GLU A 237 -8.99 -5.02 15.56
C GLU A 237 -10.24 -5.21 14.72
N TYR A 238 -10.41 -6.39 14.16
CA TYR A 238 -11.64 -6.77 13.49
C TYR A 238 -12.75 -7.01 14.52
N LEU A 239 -13.93 -6.51 14.22
CA LEU A 239 -15.16 -6.81 14.95
C LEU A 239 -15.84 -7.99 14.27
N GLU A 240 -16.13 -9.03 15.03
CA GLU A 240 -16.88 -10.19 14.54
C GLU A 240 -18.33 -9.81 14.25
N GLU A 241 -18.82 -10.29 13.12
CA GLU A 241 -20.22 -10.29 12.73
C GLU A 241 -20.92 -11.45 13.44
N THR A 242 -22.07 -11.15 14.04
CA THR A 242 -22.84 -12.15 14.80
C THR A 242 -24.25 -12.31 14.24
N ASP A 243 -24.69 -11.41 13.35
CA ASP A 243 -25.99 -11.52 12.71
C ASP A 243 -26.00 -12.66 11.67
N ALA A 244 -26.71 -13.73 11.97
CA ALA A 244 -26.80 -14.92 11.13
C ALA A 244 -27.37 -14.61 9.73
N ASP A 245 -28.32 -13.68 9.64
CA ASP A 245 -28.96 -13.29 8.38
C ASP A 245 -27.98 -12.57 7.44
N THR A 246 -27.18 -11.65 7.99
CA THR A 246 -26.09 -10.97 7.28
C THR A 246 -24.99 -11.94 6.85
N ILE A 247 -24.61 -12.88 7.72
CA ILE A 247 -23.63 -13.93 7.42
C ILE A 247 -24.10 -14.77 6.23
N GLU A 248 -25.33 -15.30 6.28
CA GLU A 248 -25.89 -16.14 5.22
C GLU A 248 -25.90 -15.42 3.86
N LYS A 249 -26.35 -14.16 3.82
CA LYS A 249 -26.37 -13.38 2.58
C LYS A 249 -24.98 -13.08 2.05
N ARG A 250 -24.01 -12.81 2.92
CA ARG A 250 -22.61 -12.60 2.51
C ARG A 250 -21.97 -13.89 1.99
N LEU A 251 -22.31 -15.04 2.55
CA LEU A 251 -21.87 -16.35 2.06
C LEU A 251 -22.40 -16.62 0.64
N LEU A 252 -23.66 -16.26 0.36
CA LEU A 252 -24.23 -16.37 -0.98
C LEU A 252 -23.52 -15.45 -1.98
N LEU A 253 -23.24 -14.20 -1.59
CA LEU A 253 -22.62 -13.20 -2.48
C LEU A 253 -21.14 -13.49 -2.76
N PHE A 254 -20.41 -14.04 -1.78
CA PHE A 254 -18.95 -14.17 -1.80
C PHE A 254 -18.49 -15.55 -1.33
N PRO A 255 -18.88 -16.65 -2.02
CA PRO A 255 -18.63 -18.02 -1.56
C PRO A 255 -17.15 -18.44 -1.63
N ASN A 256 -16.31 -17.70 -2.35
CA ASN A 256 -14.91 -18.05 -2.62
C ASN A 256 -13.91 -17.49 -1.57
N PHE A 257 -14.40 -16.94 -0.47
CA PHE A 257 -13.58 -16.57 0.70
C PHE A 257 -13.61 -17.68 1.76
N ARG A 258 -12.65 -17.64 2.69
CA ARG A 258 -12.62 -18.57 3.83
C ARG A 258 -13.69 -18.12 4.83
N ASN A 259 -14.54 -19.05 5.23
CA ASN A 259 -15.70 -18.81 6.08
C ASN A 259 -15.45 -19.30 7.51
N GLU A 260 -14.27 -18.99 8.05
CA GLU A 260 -13.87 -19.33 9.42
C GLU A 260 -14.19 -18.18 10.41
N HIS A 261 -14.17 -16.94 9.91
CA HIS A 261 -14.48 -15.72 10.64
C HIS A 261 -15.37 -14.81 9.77
N TRP A 262 -16.11 -13.89 10.39
CA TRP A 262 -16.91 -12.91 9.67
C TRP A 262 -16.66 -11.53 10.24
N VAL A 263 -16.08 -10.63 9.45
CA VAL A 263 -15.79 -9.28 9.94
C VAL A 263 -16.95 -8.35 9.62
N ALA A 264 -17.49 -7.65 10.62
CA ALA A 264 -18.48 -6.58 10.46
C ALA A 264 -17.84 -5.20 10.28
N GLY A 265 -16.66 -5.00 10.85
CA GLY A 265 -15.94 -3.73 10.77
C GLY A 265 -14.61 -3.77 11.50
N THR A 266 -14.04 -2.59 11.74
CA THR A 266 -12.80 -2.46 12.51
C THR A 266 -12.96 -1.49 13.66
N LYS A 267 -12.42 -1.86 14.82
CA LYS A 267 -12.27 -0.98 15.97
C LYS A 267 -10.83 -0.50 16.02
N THR A 268 -10.66 0.82 16.05
CA THR A 268 -9.33 1.43 16.18
C THR A 268 -9.04 1.76 17.64
N THR A 269 -7.93 1.22 18.14
CA THR A 269 -7.44 1.46 19.51
C THR A 269 -6.05 2.11 19.47
N HIS A 270 -5.82 3.09 20.36
CA HIS A 270 -4.52 3.73 20.50
C HIS A 270 -3.62 2.92 21.44
N ILE A 271 -2.47 2.47 20.92
CA ILE A 271 -1.47 1.69 21.66
C ILE A 271 -0.09 2.33 21.56
N CYS A 272 0.84 1.96 22.45
CA CYS A 272 2.20 2.48 22.37
C CYS A 272 2.96 1.93 21.17
N ALA A 273 3.95 2.69 20.68
CA ALA A 273 4.74 2.32 19.51
C ALA A 273 5.48 0.98 19.63
N ASP A 274 5.80 0.53 20.86
CA ASP A 274 6.46 -0.77 21.06
C ASP A 274 5.47 -1.95 21.01
N CYS A 275 4.23 -1.79 21.50
CA CYS A 275 3.20 -2.81 21.32
C CYS A 275 2.84 -2.93 19.84
N ALA A 276 2.72 -1.80 19.13
CA ALA A 276 2.43 -1.77 17.70
C ALA A 276 3.54 -2.40 16.84
N SER A 277 4.77 -2.50 17.34
CA SER A 277 5.88 -3.08 16.58
C SER A 277 6.01 -4.59 16.71
N VAL A 278 5.20 -5.26 17.55
CA VAL A 278 5.28 -6.72 17.78
C VAL A 278 5.15 -7.49 16.47
N GLY A 279 4.05 -7.33 15.72
CA GLY A 279 3.86 -8.02 14.44
C GLY A 279 4.97 -7.71 13.42
N GLY A 280 5.42 -6.46 13.36
CA GLY A 280 6.53 -6.05 12.50
C GLY A 280 7.87 -6.72 12.85
N HIS A 281 8.14 -6.98 14.13
CA HIS A 281 9.33 -7.72 14.56
C HIS A 281 9.28 -9.20 14.17
N VAL A 282 8.11 -9.82 14.25
CA VAL A 282 7.90 -11.22 13.82
C VAL A 282 8.13 -11.33 12.31
N VAL A 283 7.47 -10.50 11.50
CA VAL A 283 7.59 -10.54 10.03
C VAL A 283 9.00 -10.17 9.54
N GLN A 284 9.74 -9.35 10.29
CA GLN A 284 11.15 -9.11 9.97
C GLN A 284 12.03 -10.36 10.14
N ARG A 285 11.66 -11.27 11.05
CA ARG A 285 12.39 -12.52 11.30
C ARG A 285 11.88 -13.67 10.43
N ASP A 286 10.58 -13.75 10.24
CA ASP A 286 9.91 -14.70 9.35
C ASP A 286 9.02 -13.98 8.35
N ARG A 287 9.54 -13.80 7.14
CA ARG A 287 8.85 -13.12 6.04
C ARG A 287 7.74 -13.95 5.41
N SER A 288 7.63 -15.25 5.74
CA SER A 288 6.55 -16.09 5.21
C SER A 288 5.18 -15.73 5.80
N LEU A 289 5.16 -15.07 6.96
CA LEU A 289 3.95 -14.73 7.71
C LEU A 289 3.20 -13.48 7.18
N GLY A 290 3.60 -12.93 6.03
CA GLY A 290 2.83 -11.91 5.28
C GLY A 290 2.43 -10.66 6.08
N ASP A 291 1.18 -10.22 5.93
CA ASP A 291 0.56 -9.11 6.68
C ASP A 291 0.05 -9.60 8.06
N PRO A 292 0.74 -9.27 9.17
CA PRO A 292 0.50 -9.92 10.45
C PRO A 292 -0.70 -9.29 11.16
N TYR A 293 -1.74 -10.08 11.43
CA TYR A 293 -2.85 -9.69 12.29
C TYR A 293 -2.73 -10.31 13.70
N LEU A 294 -2.78 -9.46 14.71
CA LEU A 294 -2.75 -9.81 16.13
C LEU A 294 -3.81 -8.95 16.83
N THR A 295 -4.62 -9.54 17.69
CA THR A 295 -5.52 -8.78 18.57
C THR A 295 -4.73 -8.08 19.69
N LEU A 296 -5.38 -7.17 20.43
CA LEU A 296 -4.77 -6.57 21.62
C LEU A 296 -4.37 -7.65 22.65
N GLN A 297 -5.19 -8.68 22.79
CA GLN A 297 -4.92 -9.81 23.67
C GLN A 297 -3.72 -10.63 23.18
N ASP A 298 -3.64 -10.91 21.88
CA ASP A 298 -2.48 -11.63 21.33
C ASP A 298 -1.18 -10.86 21.57
N ILE A 299 -1.19 -9.53 21.35
CA ILE A 299 -0.02 -8.70 21.61
C ILE A 299 0.33 -8.73 23.10
N GLN A 300 -0.67 -8.69 23.98
CA GLN A 300 -0.46 -8.76 25.43
C GLN A 300 0.19 -10.09 25.84
N ASP A 301 -0.35 -11.21 25.37
CA ASP A 301 0.14 -12.57 25.65
C ASP A 301 1.59 -12.76 25.17
N CYS A 302 1.97 -12.10 24.08
CA CYS A 302 3.32 -12.20 23.51
C CYS A 302 4.37 -11.36 24.24
N ILE A 303 4.00 -10.49 25.18
CA ILE A 303 4.96 -9.65 25.92
C ILE A 303 5.44 -10.41 27.17
N ILE A 304 6.69 -10.89 27.14
CA ILE A 304 7.35 -11.54 28.28
C ILE A 304 7.66 -10.52 29.37
N GLN A 305 8.24 -9.37 28.98
CA GLN A 305 8.57 -8.30 29.91
C GLN A 305 8.28 -6.94 29.31
N SER A 306 7.64 -6.08 30.10
CA SER A 306 7.51 -4.66 29.83
C SER A 306 8.08 -3.83 30.98
N GLY A 307 8.64 -2.67 30.66
CA GLY A 307 9.07 -1.72 31.68
C GLY A 307 9.25 -0.31 31.14
N PRO A 308 9.44 0.66 32.05
CA PRO A 308 9.58 2.06 31.68
C PRO A 308 10.86 2.28 30.87
N HIS A 309 10.76 3.11 29.83
CA HIS A 309 11.85 3.61 29.01
C HIS A 309 12.68 2.53 28.29
N ARG A 310 12.15 1.31 28.18
CA ARG A 310 12.76 0.17 27.47
C ARG A 310 11.80 -0.43 26.45
N ARG A 311 12.34 -1.18 25.49
CA ARG A 311 11.53 -1.98 24.56
C ARG A 311 10.95 -3.20 25.28
N HIS A 312 9.90 -3.76 24.70
CA HIS A 312 9.33 -5.03 25.16
C HIS A 312 10.29 -6.18 24.85
N GLU A 313 10.37 -7.12 25.79
CA GLU A 313 10.83 -8.47 25.51
C GLU A 313 9.61 -9.27 25.04
N ILE A 314 9.72 -9.90 23.88
CA ILE A 314 8.59 -10.48 23.14
C ILE A 314 8.89 -11.95 22.89
N ASP A 315 7.91 -12.81 23.11
CA ASP A 315 7.90 -14.18 22.64
C ASP A 315 7.56 -14.19 21.14
N ILE A 316 8.59 -14.31 20.31
CA ILE A 316 8.46 -14.25 18.85
C ILE A 316 7.78 -15.51 18.32
N ASP A 317 8.00 -16.66 18.95
CA ASP A 317 7.47 -17.94 18.48
C ASP A 317 5.96 -18.02 18.77
N LEU A 318 5.53 -17.58 19.96
CA LEU A 318 4.11 -17.45 20.29
C LEU A 318 3.43 -16.44 19.36
N ALA A 319 4.05 -15.28 19.12
CA ALA A 319 3.49 -14.28 18.21
C ALA A 319 3.33 -14.81 16.78
N GLY A 320 4.28 -15.62 16.29
CA GLY A 320 4.18 -16.31 15.01
C GLY A 320 3.01 -17.30 14.96
N GLN A 321 2.79 -18.06 16.03
CA GLN A 321 1.65 -18.98 16.14
C GLN A 321 0.31 -18.23 16.13
N ARG A 322 0.20 -17.10 16.86
CA ARG A 322 -1.00 -16.26 16.87
C ARG A 322 -1.29 -15.67 15.49
N ILE A 323 -0.27 -15.18 14.78
CA ILE A 323 -0.43 -14.68 13.40
C ILE A 323 -0.98 -15.78 12.48
N ALA A 324 -0.44 -17.00 12.57
CA ALA A 324 -0.91 -18.12 11.75
C ALA A 324 -2.37 -18.52 12.09
N GLN A 325 -2.74 -18.53 13.37
CA GLN A 325 -4.13 -18.77 13.80
C GLN A 325 -5.09 -17.70 13.28
N ASN A 326 -4.61 -16.46 13.21
CA ASN A 326 -5.38 -15.30 12.79
C ASN A 326 -5.41 -15.09 11.27
N GLU A 327 -4.83 -16.00 10.48
CA GLU A 327 -4.71 -15.85 9.02
C GLU A 327 -6.09 -15.66 8.34
N ALA A 328 -7.11 -16.37 8.83
CA ALA A 328 -8.45 -16.34 8.25
C ALA A 328 -9.17 -14.98 8.39
N TYR A 329 -8.80 -14.15 9.37
CA TYR A 329 -9.35 -12.79 9.50
C TYR A 329 -9.04 -11.92 8.29
N TRP A 330 -7.91 -12.14 7.62
CA TRP A 330 -7.61 -11.43 6.39
C TRP A 330 -8.65 -11.75 5.30
N SER A 331 -9.00 -13.04 5.14
CA SER A 331 -9.99 -13.48 4.15
C SER A 331 -11.37 -12.89 4.46
N ALA A 332 -11.74 -12.90 5.74
CA ALA A 332 -12.98 -12.32 6.23
C ALA A 332 -13.05 -10.78 6.05
N SER A 333 -11.94 -10.08 6.26
CA SER A 333 -11.83 -8.64 5.98
C SER A 333 -11.93 -8.34 4.48
N ALA A 334 -11.27 -9.14 3.63
CA ALA A 334 -11.35 -8.98 2.19
C ALA A 334 -12.78 -9.21 1.66
N ALA A 335 -13.51 -10.18 2.23
CA ALA A 335 -14.92 -10.40 1.94
C ALA A 335 -15.79 -9.20 2.37
N LEU A 336 -15.49 -8.56 3.51
CA LEU A 336 -16.15 -7.32 3.93
C LEU A 336 -15.89 -6.16 2.95
N ASP A 337 -14.64 -5.99 2.50
CA ASP A 337 -14.29 -4.95 1.53
C ASP A 337 -14.97 -5.15 0.17
N ALA A 338 -15.10 -6.41 -0.29
CA ALA A 338 -15.85 -6.77 -1.49
C ALA A 338 -17.34 -6.44 -1.34
N TYR A 339 -17.92 -6.76 -0.18
CA TYR A 339 -19.30 -6.40 0.17
C TYR A 339 -19.51 -4.87 0.19
N ASN A 340 -18.66 -4.12 0.88
CA ASN A 340 -18.74 -2.66 0.95
C ASN A 340 -18.62 -2.01 -0.44
N SER A 341 -17.77 -2.58 -1.31
CA SER A 341 -17.63 -2.15 -2.70
C SER A 341 -18.91 -2.40 -3.51
N LEU A 342 -19.56 -3.56 -3.33
CA LEU A 342 -20.84 -3.88 -3.97
C LEU A 342 -21.95 -2.95 -3.49
N LEU A 343 -22.06 -2.75 -2.17
CA LEU A 343 -22.98 -1.81 -1.55
C LEU A 343 -22.82 -0.40 -2.12
N SER A 344 -21.59 0.11 -2.19
CA SER A 344 -21.29 1.42 -2.76
C SER A 344 -21.68 1.52 -4.24
N LYS A 345 -21.36 0.50 -5.05
CA LYS A 345 -21.74 0.41 -6.48
C LYS A 345 -23.26 0.50 -6.64
N PHE A 346 -24.01 -0.31 -5.89
CA PHE A 346 -25.47 -0.37 -5.99
C PHE A 346 -26.10 0.96 -5.60
N ASN A 347 -25.63 1.56 -4.52
CA ASN A 347 -26.12 2.85 -4.04
C ASN A 347 -25.82 3.99 -5.02
N HIS A 348 -24.61 4.03 -5.59
CA HIS A 348 -24.25 5.04 -6.58
C HIS A 348 -25.13 4.93 -7.83
N LYS A 349 -25.36 3.71 -8.31
CA LYS A 349 -26.21 3.44 -9.47
C LYS A 349 -27.67 3.81 -9.20
N MET A 350 -28.20 3.44 -8.04
CA MET A 350 -29.55 3.86 -7.60
C MET A 350 -29.69 5.38 -7.56
N GLU A 351 -28.73 6.09 -6.97
CA GLU A 351 -28.80 7.55 -6.86
C GLU A 351 -28.67 8.24 -8.22
N TRP A 352 -27.72 7.81 -9.04
CA TRP A 352 -27.44 8.44 -10.33
C TRP A 352 -28.59 8.21 -11.32
N TRP A 353 -29.09 6.98 -11.45
CA TRP A 353 -30.18 6.67 -12.39
C TRP A 353 -31.52 7.22 -11.94
N SER A 354 -31.75 7.33 -10.62
CA SER A 354 -32.94 8.02 -10.11
C SER A 354 -32.93 9.51 -10.47
N LYS A 355 -31.76 10.17 -10.47
CA LYS A 355 -31.63 11.57 -10.92
C LYS A 355 -31.91 11.74 -12.41
N ASP A 356 -31.59 10.73 -13.21
CA ASP A 356 -31.89 10.69 -14.65
C ASP A 356 -33.36 10.29 -14.95
N GLY A 357 -34.19 10.10 -13.91
CA GLY A 357 -35.61 9.80 -14.05
C GLY A 357 -35.93 8.35 -14.42
N ILE A 358 -34.96 7.45 -14.33
CA ILE A 358 -35.17 6.01 -14.61
C ILE A 358 -36.05 5.41 -13.50
N PRO A 359 -37.11 4.65 -13.84
CA PRO A 359 -37.97 4.02 -12.85
C PRO A 359 -37.20 3.06 -11.93
N ARG A 360 -37.51 3.09 -10.63
CA ARG A 360 -36.87 2.23 -9.62
C ARG A 360 -36.85 0.74 -10.00
N ALA A 361 -37.94 0.25 -10.59
CA ALA A 361 -38.06 -1.15 -11.00
C ALA A 361 -37.03 -1.53 -12.08
N GLU A 362 -36.74 -0.63 -13.02
CA GLU A 362 -35.71 -0.86 -14.05
C GLU A 362 -34.31 -0.86 -13.45
N ILE A 363 -34.03 0.04 -12.50
CA ILE A 363 -32.74 0.04 -11.79
C ILE A 363 -32.56 -1.27 -11.01
N VAL A 364 -33.60 -1.72 -10.29
CA VAL A 364 -33.55 -2.99 -9.53
C VAL A 364 -33.33 -4.18 -10.47
N ALA A 365 -34.02 -4.25 -11.61
CA ALA A 365 -33.80 -5.32 -12.59
C ALA A 365 -32.35 -5.36 -13.10
N ASP A 366 -31.75 -4.19 -13.35
CA ASP A 366 -30.36 -4.08 -13.78
C ASP A 366 -29.35 -4.41 -12.67
N LEU A 367 -29.70 -4.19 -11.39
CA LEU A 367 -28.92 -4.67 -10.25
C LEU A 367 -29.02 -6.19 -10.05
N CYS A 368 -30.19 -6.79 -10.29
CA CYS A 368 -30.34 -8.25 -10.31
C CYS A 368 -29.48 -8.87 -11.40
N GLU A 369 -29.43 -8.26 -12.58
CA GLU A 369 -28.56 -8.67 -13.67
C GLU A 369 -27.07 -8.54 -13.31
N ASP A 370 -26.67 -7.47 -12.61
CA ASP A 370 -25.32 -7.34 -12.04
C ASP A 370 -25.00 -8.54 -11.12
N LEU A 371 -25.90 -8.94 -10.22
CA LEU A 371 -25.69 -10.11 -9.33
C LEU A 371 -25.58 -11.43 -10.13
N ARG A 372 -26.38 -11.59 -11.17
CA ARG A 372 -26.33 -12.78 -12.03
C ARG A 372 -24.99 -12.89 -12.76
N VAL A 373 -24.50 -11.77 -13.30
CA VAL A 373 -23.28 -11.73 -14.13
C VAL A 373 -22.02 -11.81 -13.28
N TYR A 374 -21.95 -11.04 -12.19
CA TYR A 374 -20.72 -10.87 -11.42
C TYR A 374 -20.64 -11.71 -10.16
N ASN A 375 -21.78 -12.07 -9.56
CA ASN A 375 -21.84 -12.91 -8.36
C ASN A 375 -22.41 -14.31 -8.65
N HIS A 376 -22.74 -14.61 -9.91
CA HIS A 376 -23.24 -15.91 -10.36
C HIS A 376 -24.51 -16.39 -9.64
N ILE A 377 -25.32 -15.47 -9.12
CA ILE A 377 -26.61 -15.79 -8.49
C ILE A 377 -27.64 -16.06 -9.59
N ALA A 378 -27.95 -17.32 -9.85
CA ALA A 378 -28.83 -17.70 -10.97
C ALA A 378 -30.33 -17.55 -10.66
N ASP A 379 -30.73 -17.78 -9.41
CA ASP A 379 -32.12 -17.72 -8.99
C ASP A 379 -32.62 -16.28 -8.88
N THR A 380 -33.76 -15.99 -9.49
CA THR A 380 -34.32 -14.63 -9.55
C THR A 380 -34.87 -14.17 -8.21
N ALA A 381 -35.41 -15.08 -7.38
CA ALA A 381 -35.90 -14.71 -6.06
C ALA A 381 -34.75 -14.34 -5.12
N ASP A 382 -33.64 -15.08 -5.19
CA ASP A 382 -32.42 -14.76 -4.46
C ASP A 382 -31.82 -13.41 -4.90
N GLN A 383 -31.80 -13.13 -6.21
CA GLN A 383 -31.34 -11.83 -6.74
C GLN A 383 -32.17 -10.67 -6.15
N GLU A 384 -33.50 -10.75 -6.23
CA GLU A 384 -34.40 -9.71 -5.72
C GLU A 384 -34.28 -9.53 -4.21
N ALA A 385 -34.20 -10.62 -3.45
CA ALA A 385 -34.02 -10.60 -2.01
C ALA A 385 -32.69 -9.95 -1.61
N LEU A 386 -31.60 -10.28 -2.30
CA LEU A 386 -30.27 -9.70 -2.05
C LEU A 386 -30.20 -8.23 -2.43
N VAL A 387 -30.73 -7.82 -3.59
CA VAL A 387 -30.80 -6.38 -3.97
C VAL A 387 -31.62 -5.61 -2.94
N GLY A 388 -32.78 -6.14 -2.54
CA GLY A 388 -33.64 -5.54 -1.52
C GLY A 388 -32.93 -5.40 -0.17
N TRP A 389 -32.16 -6.41 0.25
CA TRP A 389 -31.37 -6.37 1.47
C TRP A 389 -30.22 -5.35 1.37
N ILE A 390 -29.39 -5.40 0.33
CA ILE A 390 -28.25 -4.47 0.13
C ILE A 390 -28.71 -3.01 0.17
N LEU A 391 -29.81 -2.68 -0.51
CA LEU A 391 -30.31 -1.31 -0.56
C LEU A 391 -30.87 -0.82 0.79
N LYS A 392 -31.29 -1.72 1.68
CA LYS A 392 -31.70 -1.37 3.05
C LYS A 392 -30.50 -1.06 3.95
N GLN A 393 -29.34 -1.70 3.72
CA GLN A 393 -28.16 -1.53 4.57
C GLN A 393 -27.59 -0.11 4.54
N LYS A 394 -27.75 0.64 3.42
CA LYS A 394 -27.39 2.06 3.38
C LYS A 394 -28.25 2.91 4.33
N GLN A 395 -29.55 2.61 4.45
CA GLN A 395 -30.46 3.40 5.29
C GLN A 395 -30.05 3.32 6.76
N LEU A 396 -29.61 2.13 7.21
CA LEU A 396 -29.12 1.93 8.57
C LEU A 396 -27.80 2.67 8.82
N LEU A 397 -26.86 2.63 7.86
CA LEU A 397 -25.58 3.35 7.98
C LEU A 397 -25.73 4.88 7.94
N SER A 398 -26.78 5.42 7.31
CA SER A 398 -27.07 6.86 7.32
C SER A 398 -27.82 7.35 8.55
N ASP A 399 -28.41 6.45 9.33
CA ASP A 399 -29.14 6.77 10.56
C ASP A 399 -28.25 6.72 11.81
N ASP A 400 -27.06 6.10 11.71
CA ASP A 400 -26.05 5.96 12.77
C ASP A 400 -24.87 6.99 12.69
N GLU A 401 -24.81 7.83 11.64
CA GLU A 401 -23.91 9.01 11.52
C GLU A 401 -24.62 10.31 11.93
#